data_AF-A0A2T5G8U3-F1
#
_entry.id   AF-A0A2T5G8U3-F1
#
_cell.length_a   1.000
_cell.length_b   1.000
_cell.length_c   1.000
_cell.angle_alpha   90.00
_cell.angle_beta   90.00
_cell.angle_gamma   90.00
#
_symmetry.space_group_name_H-M   'P 1'
#
loop_
_entity.id
_entity.type
_entity.pdbx_description
1 polymer ?
#
loop_
_entity_poly.entity_id
_entity_poly.type
_entity_poly.pdbx_seq_one_letter_code
_entity_poly.pdbx_strand_id
1 'polypeptide(L)'
;MVIKVPVRRLIQTVNYIRTKEEDLNRLRKLEAMKGTQVPLELLLPGGTASSLCFRVYFAHRDESVTRELKERLAAGRSHYPLYLGLTEFIAQARLVDFKPPDEIIPAGQEVELHSVLAADYLWRPVLKGEVALNRERAPQSFGAGRKLMPPMSYIYEMQARPWRAELLVPAYSFDLPSGKETVAFMEGELWPSSPTAKENASIA
;
A
#
# COMPACT_ATOMS: atom_id res chain seq x y z
N MET A 1 3.29 4.50 -0.06
CA MET A 1 3.57 3.63 1.11
C MET A 1 5.06 3.28 1.11
N VAL A 2 5.71 3.24 2.27
CA VAL A 2 7.13 2.83 2.45
C VAL A 2 7.16 1.57 3.31
N ILE A 3 7.95 0.58 2.91
CA ILE A 3 8.18 -0.64 3.68
C ILE A 3 9.33 -0.35 4.67
N LYS A 4 9.15 -0.62 5.96
CA LYS A 4 10.12 -0.24 7.01
C LYS A 4 10.96 -1.38 7.55
N VAL A 5 10.68 -2.61 7.14
CA VAL A 5 11.43 -3.81 7.52
C VAL A 5 11.61 -4.70 6.30
N PRO A 6 12.70 -5.47 6.19
CA PRO A 6 12.82 -6.50 5.16
C PRO A 6 11.60 -7.41 5.16
N VAL A 7 11.23 -7.92 3.99
CA VAL A 7 10.06 -8.79 3.83
C VAL A 7 10.44 -10.13 3.22
N ARG A 8 9.73 -11.18 3.63
CA ARG A 8 9.85 -12.53 3.05
C ARG A 8 8.45 -13.10 2.79
N ARG A 9 8.38 -14.07 1.90
CA ARG A 9 7.13 -14.76 1.54
C ARG A 9 7.08 -16.14 2.17
N LEU A 10 5.88 -16.55 2.59
CA LEU A 10 5.57 -17.90 3.06
C LEU A 10 4.29 -18.36 2.38
N ILE A 11 4.33 -19.51 1.72
CA ILE A 11 3.11 -20.14 1.20
C ILE A 11 2.58 -21.09 2.27
N GLN A 12 1.34 -20.88 2.70
CA GLN A 12 0.66 -21.72 3.67
C GLN A 12 -0.76 -22.04 3.23
N THR A 13 -1.12 -23.32 3.23
CA THR A 13 -2.49 -23.75 2.96
C THR A 13 -3.35 -23.61 4.21
N VAL A 14 -4.46 -22.88 4.09
CA VAL A 14 -5.45 -22.70 5.16
C VAL A 14 -6.72 -23.46 4.81
N ASN A 15 -7.36 -24.07 5.82
CA ASN A 15 -8.64 -24.75 5.67
C ASN A 15 -9.77 -23.77 6.01
N TYR A 16 -10.45 -23.24 4.99
CA TYR A 16 -11.64 -22.40 5.17
C TYR A 16 -12.91 -23.24 5.30
N ILE A 17 -13.87 -22.74 6.06
CA ILE A 17 -15.19 -23.35 6.16
C ILE A 17 -15.91 -23.21 4.81
N ARG A 18 -16.48 -24.32 4.32
CA ARG A 18 -17.27 -24.34 3.08
C ARG A 18 -18.69 -23.86 3.39
N THR A 19 -19.14 -22.80 2.70
CA THR A 19 -20.46 -22.16 2.92
C THR A 19 -21.45 -22.40 1.78
N LYS A 20 -21.31 -23.54 1.07
CA LYS A 20 -22.25 -23.91 0.00
C LYS A 20 -23.59 -24.32 0.59
N GLU A 21 -24.67 -24.16 -0.19
CA GLU A 21 -26.04 -24.44 0.25
C GLU A 21 -26.21 -25.88 0.79
N GLU A 22 -25.56 -26.84 0.15
CA GLU A 22 -25.49 -28.26 0.56
C GLU A 22 -24.90 -28.48 1.97
N ASP A 23 -24.08 -27.55 2.47
CA ASP A 23 -23.42 -27.64 3.77
C ASP A 23 -24.11 -26.82 4.86
N LEU A 24 -25.03 -25.93 4.52
CA LEU A 24 -25.68 -25.03 5.50
C LEU A 24 -26.42 -25.82 6.59
N ASN A 25 -27.05 -26.95 6.24
CA ASN A 25 -27.72 -27.81 7.21
C ASN A 25 -26.74 -28.50 8.16
N ARG A 26 -25.53 -28.82 7.71
CA ARG A 26 -24.46 -29.40 8.54
C ARG A 26 -23.80 -28.35 9.42
N LEU A 27 -23.58 -27.15 8.87
CA LEU A 27 -23.14 -25.96 9.61
C LEU A 27 -24.04 -25.66 10.81
N ARG A 28 -25.36 -25.63 10.61
CA ARG A 28 -26.34 -25.39 11.68
C ARG A 28 -26.30 -26.44 12.78
N LYS A 29 -25.89 -27.67 12.45
CA LYS A 29 -25.77 -28.79 13.38
C LYS A 29 -24.38 -28.94 13.99
N LEU A 30 -23.44 -28.02 13.67
CA LEU A 30 -22.03 -28.06 14.11
C LEU A 30 -21.34 -29.40 13.78
N GLU A 31 -21.76 -30.05 12.70
CA GLU A 31 -21.18 -31.32 12.25
C GLU A 31 -19.83 -31.10 11.57
N ALA A 32 -18.94 -32.09 11.61
CA ALA A 32 -17.66 -32.03 10.92
C ALA A 32 -17.85 -31.95 9.40
N MET A 33 -17.19 -30.98 8.76
CA MET A 33 -17.27 -30.76 7.32
C MET A 33 -15.89 -30.77 6.68
N LYS A 34 -15.85 -31.13 5.39
CA LYS A 34 -14.66 -30.91 4.57
C LYS A 34 -14.56 -29.40 4.27
N GLY A 35 -13.54 -28.76 4.82
CA GLY A 35 -13.18 -27.38 4.47
C GLY A 35 -12.67 -27.27 3.04
N THR A 36 -12.51 -26.03 2.58
CA THR A 36 -11.83 -25.70 1.32
C THR A 36 -10.38 -25.36 1.65
N GLN A 37 -9.44 -26.11 1.07
CA GLN A 37 -8.01 -25.81 1.18
C GLN A 37 -7.65 -24.68 0.21
N VAL A 38 -7.22 -23.55 0.77
CA VAL A 38 -6.79 -22.39 -0.01
C VAL A 38 -5.31 -22.13 0.28
N PRO A 39 -4.42 -22.26 -0.71
CA PRO A 39 -3.04 -21.83 -0.56
C PRO A 39 -2.99 -20.30 -0.51
N LEU A 40 -2.41 -19.76 0.56
CA LEU A 40 -2.17 -18.33 0.74
C LEU A 40 -0.69 -18.04 0.64
N GLU A 41 -0.33 -17.01 -0.11
CA GLU A 41 0.99 -16.40 -0.06
C GLU A 41 0.97 -15.27 0.98
N LEU A 42 1.70 -15.45 2.08
CA LEU A 42 1.77 -14.53 3.20
C LEU A 42 3.06 -13.73 3.15
N LEU A 43 2.93 -12.42 3.34
CA LEU A 43 4.07 -11.54 3.60
C LEU A 43 4.40 -11.59 5.09
N LEU A 44 5.66 -11.84 5.42
CA LEU A 44 6.16 -11.90 6.79
C LEU A 44 7.36 -10.96 6.96
N PRO A 45 7.62 -10.46 8.18
CA PRO A 45 8.83 -9.71 8.44
C PRO A 45 10.06 -10.62 8.24
N GLY A 46 11.09 -10.04 7.63
CA GLY A 46 12.43 -10.60 7.51
C GLY A 46 13.37 -10.02 8.56
N GLY A 47 14.60 -10.56 8.61
CA GLY A 47 15.62 -10.13 9.56
C GLY A 47 15.21 -10.39 11.02
N THR A 48 15.44 -9.41 11.88
CA THR A 48 15.13 -9.46 13.34
C THR A 48 13.78 -8.83 13.68
N ALA A 49 13.02 -8.36 12.70
CA ALA A 49 11.74 -7.71 12.94
C ALA A 49 10.66 -8.73 13.35
N SER A 50 9.91 -8.42 14.41
CA SER A 50 8.83 -9.28 14.91
C SER A 50 7.49 -9.04 14.20
N SER A 51 7.34 -7.91 13.50
CA SER A 51 6.11 -7.50 12.82
C SER A 51 6.42 -6.78 11.51
N LEU A 52 5.49 -6.88 10.56
CA LEU A 52 5.50 -6.03 9.38
C LEU A 52 5.27 -4.58 9.80
N CYS A 53 6.01 -3.66 9.20
CA CYS A 53 5.90 -2.24 9.47
C CYS A 53 5.90 -1.47 8.16
N PHE A 54 4.88 -0.64 7.99
CA PHE A 54 4.70 0.22 6.83
C PHE A 54 4.49 1.65 7.29
N ARG A 55 4.96 2.60 6.47
CA ARG A 55 4.56 4.00 6.57
C ARG A 55 3.65 4.35 5.41
N VAL A 56 2.45 4.83 5.74
CA VAL A 56 1.45 5.23 4.76
C VAL A 56 1.44 6.75 4.69
N TYR A 57 1.58 7.26 3.46
CA TYR A 57 1.44 8.67 3.13
C TYR A 57 0.05 8.83 2.53
N PHE A 58 -0.73 9.76 3.08
CA PHE A 58 -2.12 9.94 2.71
C PHE A 58 -2.42 11.44 2.61
N ALA A 59 -3.15 11.79 1.56
CA ALA A 59 -3.77 13.07 1.38
C ALA A 59 -5.05 12.87 0.59
N HIS A 60 -5.99 13.79 0.72
CA HIS A 60 -7.26 13.77 0.02
C HIS A 60 -7.64 15.19 -0.40
N ARG A 61 -8.30 15.34 -1.55
CA ARG A 61 -8.72 16.64 -2.09
C ARG A 61 -9.66 17.38 -1.14
N ASP A 62 -10.59 16.63 -0.55
CA ASP A 62 -11.36 17.12 0.57
C ASP A 62 -10.51 17.03 1.83
N GLU A 63 -10.02 18.18 2.28
CA GLU A 63 -9.19 18.32 3.48
C GLU A 63 -9.91 17.85 4.75
N SER A 64 -11.24 17.86 4.77
CA SER A 64 -12.01 17.40 5.94
C SER A 64 -11.73 15.92 6.24
N VAL A 65 -11.58 15.09 5.19
CA VAL A 65 -11.23 13.67 5.30
C VAL A 65 -9.84 13.50 5.92
N THR A 66 -8.86 14.27 5.46
CA THR A 66 -7.47 14.23 5.95
C THR A 66 -7.40 14.68 7.42
N ARG A 67 -8.20 15.69 7.80
CA ARG A 67 -8.30 16.20 9.18
C ARG A 67 -8.98 15.20 10.11
N GLU A 68 -10.09 14.60 9.69
CA GLU A 68 -10.79 13.57 10.48
C GLU A 68 -9.90 12.35 10.72
N LEU A 69 -9.17 11.89 9.69
CA LEU A 69 -8.23 10.79 9.83
C LEU A 69 -7.16 11.09 10.87
N LYS A 70 -6.58 12.30 10.84
CA LYS A 70 -5.60 12.75 11.84
C LYS A 70 -6.17 12.70 13.26
N GLU A 71 -7.36 13.25 13.47
CA GLU A 71 -8.02 13.27 14.79
C GLU A 71 -8.32 11.87 15.33
N ARG A 72 -8.77 10.96 14.47
CA ARG A 72 -9.03 9.56 14.81
C ARG A 72 -7.74 8.84 15.21
N LEU A 73 -6.68 8.98 14.41
CA LEU A 73 -5.38 8.38 14.70
C LEU A 73 -4.74 8.93 15.98
N ALA A 74 -4.83 10.24 16.20
CA ALA A 74 -4.32 10.89 17.42
C ALA A 74 -5.06 10.41 18.68
N ALA A 75 -6.36 10.12 18.57
CA ALA A 75 -7.16 9.56 19.66
C ALA A 75 -7.06 8.03 19.78
N GLY A 76 -6.30 7.35 18.91
CA GLY A 76 -6.24 5.87 18.88
C GLY A 76 -7.59 5.21 18.55
N ARG A 77 -8.50 5.94 17.88
CA ARG A 77 -9.86 5.48 17.58
C ARG A 77 -9.96 5.05 16.12
N SER A 78 -10.50 3.87 15.89
CA SER A 78 -10.92 3.40 14.57
C SER A 78 -12.39 2.99 14.64
N HIS A 79 -13.14 3.16 13.55
CA HIS A 79 -14.54 2.71 13.50
C HIS A 79 -14.62 1.19 13.29
N TYR A 80 -13.65 0.64 12.55
CA TYR A 80 -13.45 -0.80 12.36
C TYR A 80 -12.02 -1.16 12.72
N PRO A 81 -11.75 -2.40 13.20
CA PRO A 81 -10.39 -2.86 13.38
C PRO A 81 -9.61 -2.78 12.07
N LEU A 82 -8.31 -2.49 12.18
CA LEU A 82 -7.42 -2.41 11.03
C LEU A 82 -6.86 -3.80 10.74
N TYR A 83 -6.69 -4.10 9.45
CA TYR A 83 -6.18 -5.38 8.98
C TYR A 83 -5.21 -5.19 7.80
N LEU A 84 -4.24 -6.07 7.66
CA LEU A 84 -3.34 -6.16 6.50
C LEU A 84 -3.90 -7.13 5.46
N GLY A 85 -5.02 -6.76 4.83
CA GLY A 85 -5.65 -7.52 3.75
C GLY A 85 -6.75 -8.46 4.23
N LEU A 86 -6.44 -9.45 5.07
CA LEU A 86 -7.42 -10.41 5.61
C LEU A 86 -7.73 -10.11 7.08
N THR A 87 -8.93 -10.45 7.53
CA THR A 87 -9.42 -10.23 8.91
C THR A 87 -8.56 -10.90 9.99
N GLU A 88 -7.83 -11.93 9.61
CA GLU A 88 -6.91 -12.69 10.46
C GLU A 88 -5.59 -11.94 10.69
N PHE A 89 -5.29 -10.91 9.88
CA PHE A 89 -4.04 -10.13 9.95
C PHE A 89 -4.27 -8.76 10.58
N ILE A 90 -4.60 -8.77 11.87
CA ILE A 90 -4.88 -7.57 12.65
C ILE A 90 -3.68 -6.60 12.60
N ALA A 91 -3.99 -5.32 12.43
CA ALA A 91 -3.03 -4.23 12.33
C ALA A 91 -3.29 -3.15 13.39
N GLN A 92 -2.26 -2.35 13.62
CA GLN A 92 -2.34 -1.13 14.43
C GLN A 92 -1.76 0.03 13.63
N ALA A 93 -2.28 1.22 13.86
CA ALA A 93 -1.79 2.44 13.24
C ALA A 93 -1.49 3.49 14.31
N ARG A 94 -0.47 4.31 14.03
CA ARG A 94 -0.12 5.48 14.83
C ARG A 94 0.14 6.66 13.91
N LEU A 95 -0.29 7.85 14.33
CA LEU A 95 0.06 9.08 13.64
C LEU A 95 1.58 9.31 13.78
N VAL A 96 2.25 9.55 12.66
CA VAL A 96 3.70 9.86 12.64
C VAL A 96 3.90 11.36 12.51
N ASP A 97 3.24 11.97 11.53
CA ASP A 97 3.33 13.40 11.24
C ASP A 97 2.06 13.87 10.50
N PHE A 98 1.81 15.18 10.51
CA PHE A 98 0.72 15.84 9.81
C PHE A 98 1.18 17.18 9.24
N LYS A 99 1.74 17.13 8.04
CA LYS A 99 2.30 18.29 7.34
C LYS A 99 2.26 18.11 5.82
N PRO A 100 2.32 19.20 5.03
CA PRO A 100 2.60 19.10 3.60
C PRO A 100 4.04 18.56 3.35
N PRO A 101 4.37 18.15 2.11
CA PRO A 101 5.75 17.86 1.73
C PRO A 101 6.66 19.05 1.98
N ASP A 102 7.89 18.80 2.43
CA ASP A 102 8.92 19.85 2.58
C ASP A 102 9.50 20.23 1.21
N GLU A 103 9.48 19.30 0.25
CA GLU A 103 9.99 19.49 -1.11
C GLU A 103 9.13 18.72 -2.12
N ILE A 104 8.90 19.33 -3.30
CA ILE A 104 8.29 18.68 -4.46
C ILE A 104 9.35 18.60 -5.55
N ILE A 105 9.74 17.37 -5.91
CA ILE A 105 10.74 17.10 -6.92
C ILE A 105 10.02 16.83 -8.25
N PRO A 106 10.23 17.63 -9.31
CA PRO A 106 9.57 17.42 -10.60
C PRO A 106 9.87 16.06 -11.24
N ALA A 107 8.97 15.62 -12.12
CA ALA A 107 9.18 14.43 -12.94
C ALA A 107 10.45 14.56 -13.81
N GLY A 108 11.06 13.43 -14.15
CA GLY A 108 12.27 13.34 -14.96
C GLY A 108 13.58 13.58 -14.20
N GLN A 109 13.52 13.94 -12.92
CA GLN A 109 14.72 14.03 -12.08
C GLN A 109 15.04 12.71 -11.40
N GLU A 110 16.33 12.44 -11.17
CA GLU A 110 16.78 11.30 -10.37
C GLU A 110 16.42 11.53 -8.90
N VAL A 111 15.75 10.55 -8.29
CA VAL A 111 15.37 10.57 -6.88
C VAL A 111 15.80 9.30 -6.16
N GLU A 112 16.12 9.44 -4.87
CA GLU A 112 16.28 8.32 -3.95
C GLU A 112 14.91 7.93 -3.36
N LEU A 113 14.26 6.96 -4.00
CA LEU A 113 12.89 6.57 -3.73
C LEU A 113 12.79 5.58 -2.57
N HIS A 114 11.94 5.89 -1.61
CA HIS A 114 11.66 5.05 -0.44
C HIS A 114 10.37 4.25 -0.59
N SER A 115 9.40 4.76 -1.37
CA SER A 115 8.08 4.17 -1.48
C SER A 115 8.00 3.02 -2.48
N VAL A 116 6.99 2.17 -2.28
CA VAL A 116 6.43 1.34 -3.35
C VAL A 116 5.99 2.25 -4.49
N LEU A 117 6.33 1.86 -5.73
CA LEU A 117 6.11 2.63 -6.95
C LEU A 117 5.15 1.89 -7.88
N ALA A 118 4.16 2.57 -8.45
CA ALA A 118 3.42 1.99 -9.59
C ALA A 118 4.39 1.84 -10.77
N ALA A 119 4.43 0.67 -11.41
CA ALA A 119 5.41 0.40 -12.47
C ALA A 119 5.30 1.40 -13.64
N ASP A 120 4.10 1.88 -13.92
CA ASP A 120 3.83 2.86 -14.98
C ASP A 120 4.41 4.26 -14.68
N TYR A 121 4.84 4.52 -13.44
CA TYR A 121 5.49 5.77 -13.04
C TYR A 121 7.01 5.72 -13.14
N LEU A 122 7.60 4.56 -13.44
CA LEU A 122 9.04 4.42 -13.59
C LEU A 122 9.47 4.84 -15.00
N TRP A 123 10.35 5.85 -15.11
CA TRP A 123 11.03 6.14 -16.37
C TRP A 123 12.20 5.18 -16.59
N ARG A 124 13.16 5.20 -15.66
CA ARG A 124 14.27 4.23 -15.63
C ARG A 124 14.81 4.04 -14.21
N PRO A 125 15.22 2.82 -13.83
CA PRO A 125 15.93 2.60 -12.58
C PRO A 125 17.39 3.05 -12.71
N VAL A 126 17.94 3.64 -11.66
CA VAL A 126 19.36 4.02 -11.56
C VAL A 126 20.03 3.07 -10.57
N LEU A 127 20.27 1.84 -11.02
CA LEU A 127 20.77 0.77 -10.14
C LEU A 127 22.28 0.92 -9.91
N LYS A 128 22.66 1.15 -8.66
CA LYS A 128 24.06 1.10 -8.19
C LYS A 128 24.13 0.22 -6.95
N GLY A 129 25.12 -0.68 -6.91
CA GLY A 129 25.29 -1.63 -5.81
C GLY A 129 24.21 -2.73 -5.79
N GLU A 130 24.05 -3.36 -4.62
CA GLU A 130 23.10 -4.46 -4.43
C GLU A 130 21.69 -3.91 -4.13
N VAL A 131 20.87 -3.75 -5.16
CA VAL A 131 19.44 -3.40 -5.03
C VAL A 131 18.59 -4.60 -5.42
N ALA A 132 17.71 -5.05 -4.52
CA ALA A 132 16.81 -6.17 -4.79
C ALA A 132 15.38 -5.65 -5.01
N LEU A 133 15.06 -5.32 -6.27
CA LEU A 133 13.71 -4.89 -6.66
C LEU A 133 12.83 -6.10 -6.95
N ASN A 134 11.61 -6.07 -6.40
CA ASN A 134 10.56 -6.99 -6.75
C ASN A 134 9.44 -6.27 -7.50
N ARG A 135 8.81 -6.96 -8.45
CA ARG A 135 7.63 -6.49 -9.15
C ARG A 135 6.45 -7.41 -8.80
N GLU A 136 5.37 -6.82 -8.34
CA GLU A 136 4.18 -7.54 -7.92
C GLU A 136 2.93 -6.98 -8.58
N ARG A 137 2.01 -7.86 -8.96
CA ARG A 137 0.71 -7.47 -9.51
C ARG A 137 -0.32 -7.55 -8.39
N ALA A 138 -0.89 -6.41 -8.03
CA ALA A 138 -1.83 -6.31 -6.91
C ALA A 138 -3.15 -5.62 -7.34
N PRO A 139 -4.26 -5.87 -6.62
CA PRO A 139 -5.46 -5.05 -6.76
C PRO A 139 -5.11 -3.58 -6.54
N GLN A 140 -5.64 -2.70 -7.39
CA GLN A 140 -5.39 -1.26 -7.29
C GLN A 140 -6.41 -0.63 -6.33
N SER A 141 -7.52 -0.16 -6.88
CA SER A 141 -8.58 0.53 -6.15
C SER A 141 -9.93 0.21 -6.78
N PHE A 142 -10.99 0.73 -6.16
CA PHE A 142 -12.32 0.66 -6.70
C PHE A 142 -12.65 1.97 -7.42
N GLY A 143 -13.16 1.87 -8.65
CA GLY A 143 -13.69 3.00 -9.39
C GLY A 143 -15.08 3.43 -8.89
N ALA A 144 -15.70 4.35 -9.63
CA ALA A 144 -17.07 4.79 -9.37
C ALA A 144 -18.04 3.59 -9.25
N GLY A 145 -18.94 3.66 -8.26
CA GLY A 145 -19.87 2.57 -7.96
C GLY A 145 -19.20 1.31 -7.36
N ARG A 146 -17.98 1.44 -6.81
CA ARG A 146 -17.19 0.33 -6.27
C ARG A 146 -16.82 -0.74 -7.32
N LYS A 147 -16.71 -0.35 -8.59
CA LYS A 147 -16.29 -1.27 -9.65
C LYS A 147 -14.81 -1.60 -9.49
N LEU A 148 -14.47 -2.89 -9.45
CA LEU A 148 -13.08 -3.32 -9.36
C LEU A 148 -12.29 -2.83 -10.58
N MET A 149 -11.20 -2.11 -10.35
CA MET A 149 -10.28 -1.71 -11.41
C MET A 149 -9.34 -2.86 -11.78
N PRO A 150 -8.79 -2.87 -13.01
CA PRO A 150 -7.77 -3.84 -13.38
C PRO A 150 -6.58 -3.80 -12.41
N PRO A 151 -5.99 -4.95 -12.06
CA PRO A 151 -4.84 -4.99 -11.17
C PRO A 151 -3.62 -4.32 -11.82
N MET A 152 -2.86 -3.59 -11.01
CA MET A 152 -1.69 -2.81 -11.42
C MET A 152 -0.39 -3.50 -10.98
N SER A 153 0.70 -3.21 -11.67
CA SER A 153 2.05 -3.64 -11.25
C SER A 153 2.67 -2.62 -10.31
N TYR A 154 3.28 -3.09 -9.24
CA TYR A 154 4.03 -2.28 -8.28
C TYR A 154 5.46 -2.78 -8.16
N ILE A 155 6.39 -1.86 -7.92
CA ILE A 155 7.82 -2.10 -7.76
C ILE A 155 8.21 -1.66 -6.35
N TYR A 156 8.98 -2.48 -5.65
CA TYR A 156 9.49 -2.15 -4.32
C TYR A 156 10.82 -2.86 -4.03
N GLU A 157 11.61 -2.32 -3.10
CA GLU A 157 12.87 -2.92 -2.67
C GLU A 157 12.64 -3.86 -1.47
N MET A 158 13.13 -5.10 -1.55
CA MET A 158 12.78 -6.18 -0.63
C MET A 158 13.43 -6.09 0.76
N GLN A 159 14.52 -5.33 0.88
CA GLN A 159 15.28 -5.13 2.11
C GLN A 159 14.90 -3.83 2.83
N ALA A 160 13.81 -3.18 2.43
CA ALA A 160 13.35 -1.90 2.97
C ALA A 160 14.39 -0.78 2.88
N ARG A 161 15.24 -0.83 1.85
CA ARG A 161 16.21 0.23 1.55
C ARG A 161 15.69 1.14 0.44
N PRO A 162 16.03 2.43 0.46
CA PRO A 162 15.73 3.28 -0.67
C PRO A 162 16.55 2.87 -1.90
N TRP A 163 16.05 3.21 -3.09
CA TRP A 163 16.68 2.91 -4.37
C TRP A 163 16.53 4.10 -5.32
N ARG A 164 17.44 4.24 -6.28
CA ARG A 164 17.44 5.39 -7.18
C ARG A 164 16.67 5.14 -8.47
N ALA A 165 15.90 6.13 -8.89
CA ALA A 165 15.10 6.07 -10.11
C ALA A 165 14.86 7.47 -10.68
N GLU A 166 14.59 7.54 -11.97
CA GLU A 166 13.89 8.66 -12.58
C GLU A 166 12.43 8.29 -12.75
N LEU A 167 11.53 9.22 -12.42
CA LEU A 167 10.09 8.99 -12.40
C LEU A 167 9.38 9.82 -13.48
N LEU A 168 8.31 9.26 -14.03
CA LEU A 168 7.35 9.93 -14.91
C LEU A 168 6.42 10.90 -14.15
N VAL A 169 6.47 10.86 -12.82
CA VAL A 169 5.68 11.69 -11.91
C VAL A 169 6.59 12.38 -10.89
N PRO A 170 6.19 13.51 -10.30
CA PRO A 170 6.86 14.13 -9.19
C PRO A 170 6.99 13.21 -7.99
N ALA A 171 8.08 13.38 -7.28
CA ALA A 171 8.27 12.82 -5.96
C ALA A 171 8.09 13.91 -4.90
N TYR A 172 7.81 13.48 -3.69
CA TYR A 172 7.53 14.34 -2.55
C TYR A 172 8.47 13.95 -1.42
N SER A 173 9.19 14.92 -0.88
CA SER A 173 10.12 14.69 0.21
C SER A 173 9.57 15.17 1.54
N PHE A 174 9.86 14.40 2.58
CA PHE A 174 9.40 14.63 3.93
C PHE A 174 10.54 14.46 4.94
N ASP A 175 10.84 15.52 5.67
CA ASP A 175 11.75 15.53 6.81
C ASP A 175 11.00 15.06 8.06
N LEU A 176 11.09 13.77 8.34
CA LEU A 176 10.39 13.14 9.47
C LEU A 176 11.34 12.98 10.67
N PRO A 177 10.81 12.76 11.89
CA PRO A 177 11.63 12.48 13.07
C PRO A 177 12.56 11.27 12.91
N SER A 178 12.24 10.34 11.99
CA SER A 178 13.06 9.16 11.70
C SER A 178 14.07 9.35 10.55
N GLY A 179 14.16 10.55 9.98
CA GLY A 179 14.95 10.86 8.79
C GLY A 179 14.10 11.25 7.59
N LYS A 180 14.79 11.79 6.56
CA LYS A 180 14.20 12.22 5.29
C LYS A 180 13.70 11.02 4.50
N GLU A 181 12.51 11.11 3.93
CA GLU A 181 11.95 10.11 3.03
C GLU A 181 11.38 10.77 1.78
N THR A 182 11.70 10.21 0.62
CA THR A 182 11.16 10.66 -0.67
C THR A 182 10.24 9.60 -1.24
N VAL A 183 9.03 10.00 -1.58
CA VAL A 183 7.95 9.09 -1.98
C VAL A 183 7.22 9.57 -3.24
N ALA A 184 6.68 8.62 -4.00
CA ALA A 184 5.67 8.87 -5.01
C ALA A 184 4.32 8.36 -4.51
N PHE A 185 3.27 9.16 -4.68
CA PHE A 185 1.91 8.71 -4.38
C PHE A 185 1.47 7.67 -5.40
N MET A 186 0.84 6.60 -4.93
CA MET A 186 0.41 5.48 -5.78
C MET A 186 -0.83 5.85 -6.62
N GLU A 187 -1.65 6.79 -6.13
CA GLU A 187 -2.88 7.23 -6.76
C GLU A 187 -3.25 8.66 -6.35
N GLY A 188 -4.23 9.22 -7.07
CA GLY A 188 -4.95 10.43 -6.70
C GLY A 188 -4.29 11.73 -7.14
N GLU A 189 -5.05 12.59 -7.84
CA GLU A 189 -4.65 13.95 -8.21
C GLU A 189 -4.83 14.88 -7.01
N LEU A 190 -3.85 14.82 -6.12
CA LEU A 190 -3.88 15.45 -4.81
C LEU A 190 -3.89 16.99 -4.87
N TRP A 191 -3.49 17.56 -6.01
CA TRP A 191 -3.34 18.99 -6.26
C TRP A 191 -3.68 19.28 -7.74
N PRO A 192 -4.11 20.49 -8.14
CA PRO A 192 -4.35 20.83 -9.55
C PRO A 192 -3.13 20.65 -10.46
N SER A 193 -1.93 20.64 -9.87
CA SER A 193 -0.64 20.35 -10.50
C SER A 193 -0.14 18.91 -10.28
N SER A 194 -0.98 18.01 -9.75
CA SER A 194 -0.63 16.62 -9.47
C SER A 194 -0.82 15.79 -10.75
N PRO A 195 0.20 15.06 -11.25
CA PRO A 195 0.14 14.38 -12.54
C PRO A 195 -0.50 12.99 -12.53
N THR A 196 -1.02 12.60 -11.37
CA THR A 196 -2.13 11.66 -11.27
C THR A 196 -3.44 12.26 -11.79
N ALA A 197 -3.42 13.52 -12.26
CA ALA A 197 -4.55 14.15 -12.89
C ALA A 197 -4.89 13.50 -14.22
N LYS A 198 -5.95 12.71 -14.23
CA LYS A 198 -6.60 12.35 -15.48
C LYS A 198 -7.29 13.62 -15.96
N GLU A 199 -6.71 14.27 -16.96
CA GLU A 199 -7.48 15.19 -17.79
C GLU A 199 -8.72 14.44 -18.26
N ASN A 200 -9.88 14.86 -17.78
CA ASN A 200 -11.13 14.46 -18.40
C ASN A 200 -11.08 15.03 -19.82
N ALA A 201 -10.73 14.17 -20.78
CA ALA A 201 -10.95 14.47 -22.19
C ALA A 201 -12.45 14.76 -22.33
N SER A 202 -12.75 16.04 -22.43
CA SER A 202 -14.09 16.54 -22.72
C SER A 202 -14.38 16.08 -24.14
N ILE A 203 -15.18 15.02 -24.25
CA ILE A 203 -15.72 14.59 -25.54
C ILE A 203 -16.77 15.65 -25.90
N ALA A 204 -16.37 16.56 -26.78
CA ALA A 204 -17.27 17.40 -27.56
C ALA A 204 -17.99 16.57 -28.63
#